data_AF-A0A523JS22-F1
#
_entry.id   AF-A0A523JS22-F1
#
_cell.length_a   1.000
_cell.length_b   1.000
_cell.length_c   1.000
_cell.angle_alpha   90.00
_cell.angle_beta   90.00
_cell.angle_gamma   90.00
#
_symmetry.space_group_name_H-M   'P 1'
#
loop_
_entity.id
_entity.type
_entity.pdbx_description
1 polymer ?
#
loop_
_entity_poly.entity_id
_entity_poly.type
_entity_poly.pdbx_seq_one_letter_code
_entity_poly.pdbx_strand_id
1 'polypeptide(L)'
;MKTISTQCRGLLLGLLVSIMLTACSTLPLGWSSSATRSDNPAAYEEALALMDSGHLEAAETILLRLTKRYRRSAGPWINLSIIYSQTERNDQAEEALNRALELDPRSAVAYNHLGILLRRDGRFEKADQAYAKAIRFDPEYSLAYLNYGVLADLYLQQPERALVYFQRYQELQGEEDQRVRRWIIELERRVARKTAQVSP
;
A
#
# COMPACT_ATOMS: atom_id res chain seq x y z
N MET A 1 -30.35 59.26 21.21
CA MET A 1 -30.18 60.63 20.67
C MET A 1 -29.52 61.50 21.74
N LYS A 2 -28.61 62.41 21.33
CA LYS A 2 -27.63 63.24 22.08
C LYS A 2 -26.20 62.63 22.13
N THR A 3 -25.29 62.92 21.18
CA THR A 3 -24.39 64.10 20.99
C THR A 3 -23.40 64.27 22.15
N ILE A 4 -22.08 63.99 22.08
CA ILE A 4 -20.95 64.51 21.26
C ILE A 4 -19.96 65.28 22.19
N SER A 5 -18.65 64.95 22.08
CA SER A 5 -17.45 65.80 22.32
C SER A 5 -17.07 66.12 23.79
N THR A 6 -15.81 66.29 24.26
CA THR A 6 -14.52 66.64 23.64
C THR A 6 -13.38 66.44 24.67
N GLN A 7 -12.18 66.03 24.22
CA GLN A 7 -10.80 66.42 24.65
C GLN A 7 -9.88 65.21 24.42
N CYS A 8 -8.93 65.14 23.47
CA CYS A 8 -8.08 66.11 22.77
C CYS A 8 -6.94 66.71 23.61
N ARG A 9 -5.75 66.08 23.53
CA ARG A 9 -4.37 66.63 23.46
C ARG A 9 -3.41 65.45 23.67
N GLY A 10 -2.76 64.94 22.63
CA GLY A 10 -1.58 65.53 21.96
C GLY A 10 -0.39 64.61 22.30
N LEU A 11 0.59 64.33 21.46
CA LEU A 11 1.00 64.83 20.16
C LEU A 11 2.04 63.80 19.64
N LEU A 12 2.07 63.57 18.33
CA LEU A 12 3.23 63.31 17.44
C LEU A 12 4.40 62.41 17.90
N LEU A 13 5.02 61.56 17.09
CA LEU A 13 4.90 61.16 15.70
C LEU A 13 5.92 60.01 15.55
N GLY A 14 5.55 58.90 14.92
CA GLY A 14 6.45 57.77 14.70
C GLY A 14 5.82 56.73 13.78
N LEU A 15 5.36 57.18 12.61
CA LEU A 15 5.16 56.39 11.38
C LEU A 15 6.42 55.51 11.15
N LEU A 16 6.44 54.27 10.68
CA LEU A 16 5.50 53.34 10.06
C LEU A 16 6.19 51.97 10.09
N VAL A 17 5.59 50.92 10.66
CA VAL A 17 5.64 49.59 10.04
C VAL A 17 4.26 49.00 10.19
N SER A 18 3.53 49.09 9.09
CA SER A 18 2.21 48.52 8.90
C SER A 18 2.25 46.99 8.91
N ILE A 19 1.29 46.40 9.66
CA ILE A 19 0.33 45.38 9.19
C ILE A 19 0.93 43.97 8.95
N MET A 20 0.45 42.86 9.51
CA MET A 20 -0.77 42.52 10.25
C MET A 20 -0.59 41.14 10.95
N LEU A 21 -1.26 41.02 12.10
CA LEU A 21 -2.02 39.88 12.61
C LEU A 21 -1.35 38.50 12.77
N THR A 22 -1.02 38.24 14.03
CA THR A 22 -1.36 37.05 14.83
C THR A 22 -2.25 35.98 14.18
N ALA A 23 -1.77 34.74 14.18
CA ALA A 23 -2.58 33.60 14.59
C ALA A 23 -1.69 32.57 15.31
N CYS A 24 -1.92 32.43 16.60
CA CYS A 24 -1.47 31.29 17.39
C CYS A 24 -2.36 30.09 17.04
N SER A 25 -1.77 29.02 16.52
CA SER A 25 -2.32 27.67 16.65
C SER A 25 -1.17 26.68 16.75
N THR A 26 -0.94 26.21 17.97
CA THR A 26 -0.19 25.00 18.24
C THR A 26 -1.04 23.80 17.81
N LEU A 27 -0.58 23.02 16.83
CA LEU A 27 -0.97 21.63 16.61
C LEU A 27 0.25 20.87 16.03
N PRO A 28 0.34 19.55 16.28
CA PRO A 28 1.51 18.91 16.83
C PRO A 28 2.45 18.42 15.74
N LEU A 29 3.69 18.11 16.16
CA LEU A 29 4.69 17.31 15.46
C LEU A 29 4.05 16.20 14.61
N GLY A 30 3.77 16.54 13.35
CA GLY A 30 3.48 15.56 12.31
C GLY A 30 4.75 14.75 12.16
N TRP A 31 4.66 13.47 12.47
CA TRP A 31 5.72 12.50 12.20
C TRP A 31 6.26 12.72 10.79
N SER A 32 7.45 13.31 10.70
CA SER A 32 8.22 13.26 9.47
C SER A 32 8.67 11.82 9.32
N SER A 33 7.86 11.02 8.62
CA SER A 33 8.30 9.74 8.09
C SER A 33 9.53 10.00 7.23
N SER A 34 10.70 9.69 7.77
CA SER A 34 11.98 9.74 7.10
C SER A 34 12.14 8.58 6.10
N ALA A 35 11.10 8.23 5.35
CA ALA A 35 11.05 7.02 4.54
C ALA A 35 10.88 7.23 3.02
N THR A 36 10.67 8.45 2.52
CA THR A 36 10.56 8.69 1.06
C THR A 36 11.24 9.97 0.63
N ARG A 37 12.57 10.03 0.74
CA ARG A 37 13.35 10.88 -0.17
C ARG A 37 13.94 9.95 -1.23
N SER A 38 13.20 9.73 -2.31
CA SER A 38 13.74 9.01 -3.47
C SER A 38 14.85 9.86 -4.07
N ASP A 39 16.08 9.38 -4.07
CA ASP A 39 17.26 10.14 -4.52
C ASP A 39 17.39 10.25 -6.06
N ASN A 40 16.31 9.93 -6.79
CA ASN A 40 15.94 10.44 -8.12
C ASN A 40 14.45 10.09 -8.37
N PRO A 41 13.51 10.92 -7.86
CA PRO A 41 12.09 10.63 -7.96
C PRO A 41 11.64 10.47 -9.41
N ALA A 42 12.13 11.36 -10.28
CA ALA A 42 11.68 11.45 -11.66
C ALA A 42 11.86 10.15 -12.44
N ALA A 43 13.02 9.50 -12.34
CA ALA A 43 13.26 8.24 -13.06
C ALA A 43 12.42 7.07 -12.49
N TYR A 44 12.14 7.08 -11.18
CA TYR A 44 11.28 6.06 -10.59
C TYR A 44 9.82 6.26 -11.01
N GLU A 45 9.32 7.50 -10.96
CA GLU A 45 7.98 7.85 -11.44
C GLU A 45 7.82 7.59 -12.95
N GLU A 46 8.85 7.87 -13.76
CA GLU A 46 8.87 7.54 -15.18
C GLU A 46 8.72 6.03 -15.40
N ALA A 47 9.44 5.20 -14.65
CA ALA A 47 9.31 3.76 -14.74
C ALA A 47 7.90 3.27 -14.36
N LEU A 48 7.28 3.85 -13.33
CA LEU A 48 5.91 3.53 -12.94
C LEU A 48 4.91 3.91 -14.03
N ALA A 49 5.02 5.12 -14.61
CA ALA A 49 4.16 5.55 -15.71
C ALA A 49 4.31 4.65 -16.96
N LEU A 50 5.53 4.17 -17.23
CA LEU A 50 5.78 3.20 -18.30
C LEU A 50 5.14 1.84 -18.00
N MET A 51 5.19 1.37 -16.75
CA MET A 51 4.48 0.15 -16.35
C MET A 51 2.97 0.29 -16.53
N ASP A 52 2.39 1.40 -16.10
CA ASP A 52 0.95 1.67 -16.20
C ASP A 52 0.48 1.78 -17.66
N SER A 53 1.35 2.26 -18.55
CA SER A 53 1.08 2.35 -19.98
C SER A 53 1.48 1.09 -20.77
N GLY A 54 1.97 0.04 -20.11
CA GLY A 54 2.33 -1.24 -20.71
C GLY A 54 3.68 -1.28 -21.43
N HIS A 55 4.50 -0.23 -21.33
CA HIS A 55 5.85 -0.16 -21.91
C HIS A 55 6.88 -0.86 -21.00
N LEU A 56 6.71 -2.17 -20.81
CA LEU A 56 7.41 -2.94 -19.78
C LEU A 56 8.92 -3.02 -20.01
N GLU A 57 9.40 -3.10 -21.25
CA GLU A 57 10.84 -3.18 -21.55
C GLU A 57 11.57 -1.86 -21.21
N ALA A 58 10.91 -0.72 -21.47
CA ALA A 58 11.43 0.60 -21.13
C ALA A 58 11.47 0.78 -19.60
N ALA A 59 10.40 0.39 -18.90
CA ALA A 59 10.35 0.40 -17.44
C ALA A 59 11.45 -0.50 -16.84
N GLU A 60 11.62 -1.73 -17.34
CA GLU A 60 12.67 -2.66 -16.89
C GLU A 60 14.06 -2.01 -17.01
N THR A 61 14.33 -1.38 -18.16
CA THR A 61 15.63 -0.71 -18.41
C THR A 61 15.93 0.36 -17.37
N ILE A 62 14.93 1.18 -17.01
CA ILE A 62 15.08 2.22 -16.00
C ILE A 62 15.25 1.59 -14.61
N LEU A 63 14.42 0.62 -14.24
CA LEU A 63 14.48 -0.03 -12.93
C LEU A 63 15.82 -0.75 -12.71
N LEU A 64 16.35 -1.46 -13.70
CA LEU A 64 17.69 -2.08 -13.64
C LEU A 64 18.81 -1.05 -13.46
N ARG A 65 18.65 0.16 -14.01
CA ARG A 65 19.60 1.25 -13.75
C ARG A 65 19.49 1.74 -12.30
N LEU A 66 18.26 1.85 -11.79
CA LEU A 66 18.01 2.24 -10.41
C LEU A 66 18.55 1.21 -9.40
N THR A 67 18.44 -0.10 -9.65
CA THR A 67 19.01 -1.12 -8.75
C THR A 67 20.54 -1.01 -8.64
N LYS A 68 21.22 -0.69 -9.74
CA LYS A 68 22.68 -0.50 -9.78
C LYS A 68 23.13 0.76 -9.05
N ARG A 69 22.39 1.87 -9.24
CA ARG A 69 22.69 3.18 -8.64
C ARG A 69 22.33 3.24 -7.16
N TYR A 70 21.22 2.63 -6.76
CA TYR A 70 20.66 2.68 -5.42
C TYR A 70 20.61 1.28 -4.80
N ARG A 71 21.78 0.75 -4.44
CA ARG A 71 21.95 -0.62 -3.94
C ARG A 71 21.23 -0.94 -2.62
N ARG A 72 20.64 0.07 -1.95
CA ARG A 72 19.92 -0.08 -0.68
C ARG A 72 18.41 0.17 -0.79
N SER A 73 17.86 0.24 -2.01
CA SER A 73 16.43 0.46 -2.24
C SER A 73 15.73 -0.81 -2.70
N ALA A 74 14.70 -1.23 -1.97
CA ALA A 74 13.89 -2.40 -2.30
C ALA A 74 12.86 -2.14 -3.42
N GLY A 75 12.37 -0.90 -3.55
CA GLY A 75 11.27 -0.54 -4.47
C GLY A 75 11.51 -0.95 -5.93
N PRO A 76 12.66 -0.59 -6.55
CA PRO A 76 12.95 -1.00 -7.91
C PRO A 76 12.97 -2.52 -8.13
N TRP A 77 13.42 -3.29 -7.15
CA TRP A 77 13.40 -4.75 -7.21
C TRP A 77 11.98 -5.32 -7.14
N ILE A 78 11.10 -4.74 -6.32
CA ILE A 78 9.68 -5.10 -6.28
C ILE A 78 9.04 -4.86 -7.65
N ASN A 79 9.25 -3.69 -8.27
CA ASN A 79 8.67 -3.39 -9.58
C ASN A 79 9.23 -4.28 -10.70
N LEU A 80 10.53 -4.60 -10.67
CA LEU A 80 11.10 -5.59 -11.59
C LEU A 80 10.42 -6.95 -11.45
N SER A 81 10.11 -7.38 -10.22
CA SER A 81 9.39 -8.64 -10.02
C SER A 81 8.00 -8.64 -10.63
N ILE A 82 7.30 -7.50 -10.63
CA ILE A 82 5.99 -7.34 -11.25
C ILE A 82 6.12 -7.48 -12.78
N ILE A 83 7.09 -6.78 -13.38
CA ILE A 83 7.38 -6.88 -14.81
C ILE A 83 7.74 -8.33 -15.19
N TYR A 84 8.61 -8.98 -14.43
CA TYR A 84 9.01 -10.37 -14.66
C TYR A 84 7.84 -11.33 -14.51
N SER A 85 6.96 -11.12 -13.54
CA SER A 85 5.74 -11.91 -13.39
C SER A 85 4.79 -11.74 -14.58
N GLN A 86 4.62 -10.50 -15.08
CA GLN A 86 3.75 -10.19 -16.23
C GLN A 86 4.29 -10.75 -17.56
N THR A 87 5.61 -10.86 -17.67
CA THR A 87 6.31 -11.40 -18.84
C THR A 87 6.70 -12.88 -18.69
N GLU A 88 6.09 -13.59 -17.74
CA GLU A 88 6.27 -15.03 -17.48
C GLU A 88 7.70 -15.46 -17.13
N ARG A 89 8.57 -14.51 -16.72
CA ARG A 89 9.95 -14.74 -16.28
C ARG A 89 10.00 -15.04 -14.78
N ASN A 90 9.38 -16.15 -14.37
CA ASN A 90 9.08 -16.47 -12.96
C ASN A 90 10.32 -16.54 -12.07
N ASP A 91 11.41 -17.16 -12.54
CA ASP A 91 12.66 -17.27 -11.76
C ASP A 91 13.26 -15.90 -11.46
N GLN A 92 13.20 -14.99 -12.43
CA GLN A 92 13.69 -13.63 -12.25
C GLN A 92 12.79 -12.82 -11.32
N ALA A 93 11.48 -13.09 -11.33
CA ALA A 93 10.54 -12.49 -10.38
C ALA A 93 10.84 -12.92 -8.93
N GLU A 94 11.08 -14.23 -8.69
CA GLU A 94 11.42 -14.74 -7.35
C GLU A 94 12.76 -14.17 -6.87
N GLU A 95 13.79 -14.14 -7.73
CA GLU A 95 15.09 -13.52 -7.40
C GLU A 95 14.93 -12.03 -7.07
N ALA A 96 14.18 -11.27 -7.87
CA ALA A 96 13.96 -9.85 -7.61
C ALA A 96 13.23 -9.61 -6.26
N LEU A 97 12.26 -10.46 -5.91
CA LEU A 97 11.59 -10.38 -4.60
C LEU A 97 12.52 -10.76 -3.45
N ASN A 98 13.37 -11.75 -3.62
CA ASN A 98 14.38 -12.11 -2.64
C ASN A 98 15.35 -10.94 -2.41
N ARG A 99 15.80 -10.26 -3.48
CA ARG A 99 16.61 -9.04 -3.36
C ARG A 99 15.88 -7.91 -2.64
N ALA A 100 14.61 -7.70 -2.94
CA ALA A 100 13.81 -6.72 -2.23
C ALA A 100 13.74 -7.03 -0.72
N LEU A 101 13.56 -8.30 -0.35
CA LEU A 101 13.48 -8.77 1.04
C LEU A 101 14.84 -8.80 1.76
N GLU A 102 15.95 -8.97 1.04
CA GLU A 102 17.31 -8.77 1.60
C GLU A 102 17.51 -7.31 2.04
N LEU A 103 16.98 -6.35 1.26
CA LEU A 103 17.13 -4.92 1.51
C LEU A 103 16.10 -4.39 2.51
N ASP A 104 14.87 -4.88 2.45
CA ASP A 104 13.79 -4.61 3.40
C ASP A 104 13.10 -5.91 3.84
N PRO A 105 13.60 -6.55 4.92
CA PRO A 105 13.05 -7.81 5.42
C PRO A 105 11.62 -7.73 5.96
N ARG A 106 11.03 -6.54 6.05
CA ARG A 106 9.66 -6.32 6.55
C ARG A 106 8.74 -5.73 5.49
N SER A 107 9.15 -5.73 4.22
CA SER A 107 8.32 -5.22 3.14
C SER A 107 7.07 -6.07 2.94
N ALA A 108 5.92 -5.56 3.39
CA ALA A 108 4.62 -6.21 3.20
C ALA A 108 4.28 -6.36 1.71
N VAL A 109 4.62 -5.34 0.91
CA VAL A 109 4.44 -5.33 -0.55
C VAL A 109 5.24 -6.48 -1.20
N ALA A 110 6.52 -6.63 -0.87
CA ALA A 110 7.34 -7.72 -1.41
C ALA A 110 6.80 -9.10 -1.00
N TYR A 111 6.40 -9.28 0.26
CA TYR A 111 5.80 -10.53 0.71
C TYR A 111 4.47 -10.85 0.01
N ASN A 112 3.63 -9.85 -0.27
CA ASN A 112 2.41 -10.05 -1.04
C ASN A 112 2.70 -10.49 -2.48
N HIS A 113 3.63 -9.84 -3.18
CA HIS A 113 4.01 -10.24 -4.53
C HIS A 113 4.66 -11.63 -4.57
N LEU A 114 5.45 -11.98 -3.55
CA LEU A 114 5.97 -13.35 -3.39
C LEU A 114 4.84 -14.35 -3.20
N GLY A 115 3.84 -14.04 -2.37
CA GLY A 115 2.64 -14.86 -2.22
C GLY A 115 1.90 -15.09 -3.55
N ILE A 116 1.75 -14.04 -4.37
CA ILE A 116 1.11 -14.13 -5.70
C ILE A 116 1.90 -15.08 -6.60
N LEU A 117 3.22 -14.88 -6.68
CA LEU A 117 4.11 -15.69 -7.50
C LEU A 117 4.06 -17.16 -7.09
N LEU A 118 4.20 -17.43 -5.79
CA LEU A 118 4.17 -18.79 -5.23
C LEU A 118 2.82 -19.48 -5.43
N ARG A 119 1.71 -18.75 -5.28
CA ARG A 119 0.37 -19.28 -5.53
C ARG A 119 0.20 -19.67 -7.00
N ARG A 120 0.68 -18.84 -7.93
CA ARG A 120 0.64 -19.16 -9.38
C ARG A 120 1.46 -20.41 -9.70
N ASP A 121 2.59 -20.60 -9.00
CA ASP A 121 3.47 -21.76 -9.13
C ASP A 121 2.97 -23.01 -8.37
N GLY A 122 1.79 -22.95 -7.74
CA GLY A 122 1.23 -24.07 -6.99
C GLY A 122 1.87 -24.33 -5.62
N ARG A 123 2.81 -23.48 -5.18
CA ARG A 123 3.52 -23.58 -3.90
C ARG A 123 2.69 -22.98 -2.75
N PHE A 124 1.52 -23.55 -2.51
CA PHE A 124 0.48 -22.94 -1.66
C PHE A 124 0.89 -22.74 -0.21
N GLU A 125 1.62 -23.67 0.41
CA GLU A 125 2.07 -23.53 1.81
C GLU A 125 3.04 -22.36 1.96
N LYS A 126 3.93 -22.16 0.97
CA LYS A 126 4.85 -21.01 0.98
C LYS A 126 4.11 -19.71 0.70
N ALA A 127 3.09 -19.74 -0.16
CA ALA A 127 2.24 -18.58 -0.41
C ALA A 127 1.46 -18.15 0.84
N ASP A 128 0.90 -19.11 1.59
CA ASP A 128 0.21 -18.89 2.88
C ASP A 128 1.14 -18.19 3.89
N GLN A 129 2.38 -18.66 4.01
CA GLN A 129 3.40 -18.01 4.85
C GLN A 129 3.77 -16.59 4.38
N ALA A 130 3.88 -16.38 3.06
CA ALA A 130 4.22 -15.07 2.50
C ALA A 130 3.10 -14.05 2.77
N TYR A 131 1.84 -14.39 2.49
CA TYR A 131 0.71 -13.50 2.79
C TYR A 131 0.56 -13.24 4.30
N ALA A 132 0.76 -14.25 5.14
CA ALA A 132 0.74 -14.07 6.59
C ALA A 132 1.82 -13.09 7.07
N LYS A 133 3.02 -13.14 6.48
CA LYS A 133 4.08 -12.15 6.75
C LYS A 133 3.71 -10.75 6.27
N ALA A 134 3.11 -10.62 5.08
CA ALA A 134 2.67 -9.33 4.57
C ALA A 134 1.71 -8.64 5.55
N ILE A 135 0.66 -9.35 5.99
CA ILE A 135 -0.31 -8.86 6.98
C ILE A 135 0.35 -8.56 8.33
N ARG A 136 1.30 -9.40 8.78
CA ARG A 136 1.99 -9.18 10.05
C ARG A 136 2.82 -7.90 10.03
N PHE A 137 3.48 -7.59 8.92
CA PHE A 137 4.35 -6.42 8.81
C PHE A 137 3.57 -5.14 8.50
N ASP A 138 2.46 -5.25 7.77
CA ASP A 138 1.53 -4.15 7.55
C ASP A 138 0.07 -4.65 7.62
N PRO A 139 -0.59 -4.53 8.79
CA PRO A 139 -1.98 -4.92 8.97
C PRO A 139 -3.00 -4.07 8.19
N GLU A 140 -2.58 -2.95 7.61
CA GLU A 140 -3.44 -2.07 6.83
C GLU A 140 -3.24 -2.26 5.31
N TYR A 141 -2.33 -3.15 4.90
CA TYR A 141 -2.09 -3.47 3.50
C TYR A 141 -3.19 -4.38 2.93
N SER A 142 -4.30 -3.75 2.53
CA SER A 142 -5.54 -4.42 2.11
C SER A 142 -5.33 -5.48 1.02
N LEU A 143 -4.44 -5.24 0.05
CA LEU A 143 -4.18 -6.17 -1.06
C LEU A 143 -3.66 -7.53 -0.59
N ALA A 144 -2.94 -7.60 0.53
CA ALA A 144 -2.52 -8.88 1.10
C ALA A 144 -3.73 -9.71 1.55
N TYR A 145 -4.73 -9.08 2.17
CA TYR A 145 -5.97 -9.76 2.57
C TYR A 145 -6.76 -10.25 1.35
N LEU A 146 -6.90 -9.42 0.31
CA LEU A 146 -7.58 -9.83 -0.93
C LEU A 146 -6.93 -11.08 -1.54
N ASN A 147 -5.62 -11.06 -1.70
CA ASN A 147 -4.89 -12.15 -2.33
C ASN A 147 -4.84 -13.41 -1.45
N TYR A 148 -4.79 -13.26 -0.13
CA TYR A 148 -4.86 -14.37 0.79
C TYR A 148 -6.26 -14.99 0.82
N GLY A 149 -7.32 -14.19 0.74
CA GLY A 149 -8.69 -14.67 0.57
C GLY A 149 -8.83 -15.56 -0.67
N VAL A 150 -8.23 -15.15 -1.79
CA VAL A 150 -8.19 -15.93 -3.04
C VAL A 150 -7.43 -17.25 -2.84
N LEU A 151 -6.28 -17.24 -2.16
CA LEU A 151 -5.54 -18.48 -1.83
C LEU A 151 -6.40 -19.42 -0.98
N ALA A 152 -6.97 -18.89 0.10
CA ALA A 152 -7.75 -19.65 1.07
C ALA A 152 -9.00 -20.28 0.44
N ASP A 153 -9.72 -19.55 -0.40
CA ASP A 153 -10.93 -20.07 -1.03
C ASP A 153 -10.62 -21.07 -2.14
N LEU A 154 -9.90 -20.64 -3.16
CA LEU A 154 -9.81 -21.38 -4.42
C LEU A 154 -8.83 -22.55 -4.36
N TYR A 155 -7.78 -22.44 -3.54
CA TYR A 155 -6.68 -23.41 -3.56
C TYR A 155 -6.64 -24.24 -2.27
N LEU A 156 -6.88 -23.62 -1.12
CA LEU A 156 -6.87 -24.31 0.16
C LEU A 156 -8.24 -24.86 0.58
N GLN A 157 -9.32 -24.47 -0.11
CA GLN A 157 -10.70 -24.89 0.17
C GLN A 157 -11.14 -24.60 1.62
N GLN A 158 -10.71 -23.44 2.14
CA GLN A 158 -10.96 -22.95 3.50
C GLN A 158 -11.85 -21.70 3.47
N PRO A 159 -13.17 -21.86 3.22
CA PRO A 159 -14.08 -20.73 3.03
C PRO A 159 -14.23 -19.86 4.28
N GLU A 160 -14.07 -20.42 5.49
CA GLU A 160 -14.11 -19.65 6.75
C GLU A 160 -12.96 -18.65 6.82
N ARG A 161 -11.74 -19.07 6.47
CA ARG A 161 -10.57 -18.18 6.42
C ARG A 161 -10.71 -17.16 5.31
N ALA A 162 -11.15 -17.59 4.12
CA ALA A 162 -11.36 -16.69 3.00
C ALA A 162 -12.35 -15.57 3.34
N LEU A 163 -13.46 -15.91 4.02
CA LEU A 163 -14.46 -14.94 4.47
C LEU A 163 -13.83 -13.86 5.36
N VAL A 164 -13.05 -14.27 6.38
CA VAL A 164 -12.36 -13.34 7.28
C VAL A 164 -11.44 -12.40 6.50
N TYR A 165 -10.66 -12.92 5.55
CA TYR A 165 -9.74 -12.08 4.78
C TYR A 165 -10.47 -11.12 3.83
N PHE A 166 -11.52 -11.56 3.15
CA PHE A 166 -12.28 -10.65 2.28
C PHE A 166 -13.04 -9.59 3.06
N GLN A 167 -13.58 -9.92 4.24
CA GLN A 167 -14.19 -8.93 5.14
C GLN A 167 -13.15 -7.90 5.58
N ARG A 168 -11.95 -8.33 5.99
CA ARG A 168 -10.89 -7.40 6.39
C ARG A 168 -10.41 -6.52 5.23
N TYR A 169 -10.31 -7.06 4.02
CA TYR A 169 -10.05 -6.24 2.82
C TYR A 169 -11.12 -5.15 2.66
N GLN A 170 -12.39 -5.52 2.78
CA GLN A 170 -13.54 -4.61 2.64
C GLN A 170 -13.54 -3.49 3.67
N GLU A 171 -13.23 -3.80 4.94
CA GLU A 171 -13.11 -2.83 6.03
C GLU A 171 -12.01 -1.79 5.80
N LEU A 172 -10.91 -2.21 5.16
CA LEU A 172 -9.77 -1.36 4.85
C LEU A 172 -10.00 -0.49 3.60
N GLN A 173 -11.07 -0.71 2.84
CA GLN A 173 -11.39 0.12 1.69
C GLN A 173 -12.17 1.38 2.10
N GLY A 174 -11.88 2.50 1.45
CA GLY A 174 -12.68 3.72 1.61
C GLY A 174 -14.05 3.65 0.92
N GLU A 175 -14.18 2.80 -0.10
CA GLU A 175 -15.42 2.56 -0.85
C GLU A 175 -15.67 1.06 -1.02
N GLU A 176 -16.95 0.66 -1.14
CA GLU A 176 -17.31 -0.75 -1.20
C GLU A 176 -16.94 -1.40 -2.55
N ASP A 177 -15.93 -2.29 -2.58
CA ASP A 177 -15.67 -3.18 -3.72
C ASP A 177 -16.82 -4.18 -3.96
N GLN A 178 -17.72 -3.84 -4.89
CA GLN A 178 -18.90 -4.65 -5.24
C GLN A 178 -18.58 -6.06 -5.77
N ARG A 179 -17.37 -6.29 -6.29
CA ARG A 179 -16.96 -7.63 -6.70
C ARG A 179 -16.68 -8.48 -5.46
N VAL A 180 -15.91 -7.96 -4.51
CA VAL A 180 -15.56 -8.70 -3.28
C VAL A 180 -16.78 -8.89 -2.39
N ARG A 181 -17.68 -7.90 -2.32
CA ARG A 181 -18.99 -8.04 -1.65
C ARG A 181 -19.76 -9.27 -2.11
N ARG A 182 -19.80 -9.54 -3.42
CA ARG A 182 -20.47 -10.73 -3.97
C ARG A 182 -19.79 -12.02 -3.53
N TRP A 183 -18.46 -12.04 -3.44
CA TRP A 183 -17.71 -13.19 -2.93
C TRP A 183 -18.01 -13.44 -1.45
N ILE A 184 -18.08 -12.38 -0.63
CA ILE A 184 -18.43 -12.47 0.79
C ILE A 184 -19.82 -13.13 0.97
N ILE A 185 -20.85 -12.66 0.24
CA ILE A 185 -22.21 -13.23 0.33
C ILE A 185 -22.24 -14.73 0.00
N GLU A 186 -21.50 -15.15 -1.04
CA GLU A 186 -21.45 -16.58 -1.38
C GLU A 186 -20.68 -17.40 -0.34
N LEU A 187 -19.58 -16.86 0.20
CA LEU A 187 -18.81 -17.50 1.25
C LEU A 187 -19.63 -17.66 2.54
N GLU A 188 -20.41 -16.67 2.95
CA GLU A 188 -21.33 -16.76 4.09
C GLU A 188 -22.31 -17.92 3.93
N ARG A 189 -22.88 -18.11 2.73
CA ARG A 189 -23.77 -19.25 2.43
C ARG A 189 -23.04 -20.58 2.49
N ARG A 190 -21.81 -20.67 1.98
CA ARG A 190 -20.98 -21.89 2.04
C ARG A 190 -20.63 -22.26 3.48
N VAL A 191 -20.23 -21.27 4.29
CA VAL A 191 -19.91 -21.45 5.71
C VAL A 191 -21.16 -21.90 6.49
N ALA A 192 -22.30 -21.23 6.31
CA ALA A 192 -23.55 -21.60 6.99
C ALA A 192 -24.00 -23.02 6.66
N ARG A 193 -23.94 -23.42 5.38
CA ARG A 193 -24.27 -24.80 4.95
C ARG A 193 -23.36 -25.83 5.60
N LYS A 194 -22.06 -25.56 5.66
CA LYS A 194 -21.08 -26.47 6.28
C LYS A 194 -21.32 -26.61 7.79
N THR A 195 -21.60 -25.51 8.50
CA THR A 195 -21.95 -25.56 9.92
C THR A 195 -23.20 -26.40 10.17
N ALA A 196 -24.25 -26.22 9.35
CA ALA A 196 -25.48 -26.99 9.49
C ALA A 196 -25.31 -28.50 9.23
N GLN A 197 -24.34 -28.91 8.41
CA GLN A 197 -24.04 -30.33 8.14
C GLN A 197 -23.25 -31.00 9.26
N VAL A 198 -22.58 -30.24 10.12
CA VAL A 198 -21.71 -30.75 11.20
C VAL A 198 -22.40 -30.72 12.57
N SER A 199 -23.58 -30.09 12.66
CA SER A 199 -24.41 -30.10 13.88
C SER A 199 -25.04 -31.49 14.11
N PRO A 200 -24.91 -32.06 15.33
CA PRO A 200 -25.40 -33.41 15.68
C PRO A 200 -26.92 -33.53 15.75
#